data_AF-E5BGK0-F1
#
_entry.id   AF-E5BGK0-F1
#
_cell.length_a   1.000
_cell.length_b   1.000
_cell.length_c   1.000
_cell.angle_alpha   90.00
_cell.angle_beta   90.00
_cell.angle_gamma   90.00
#
_symmetry.space_group_name_H-M   'P 1'
#
loop_
_entity.id
_entity.type
_entity.pdbx_description
1 polymer ?
#
loop_
_entity_poly.entity_id
_entity_poly.type
_entity_poly.pdbx_seq_one_letter_code
_entity_poly.pdbx_strand_id
1 'polypeptide(L)'
;MEGILKKAEIVKKFRSVSIEDLEKEIQERGKYKVFSEFAEIMDKRSYFTVDIEGGICRKKVNPILLEFPYEEDTKKLASMILSYGAPEERQVIHEISRLSNIEIPKLKEKLMTTLVNRNFDFAKRYAKELFLRDERSFWKVLNIFVELGEAENQKREVLKAFEVCMNIVKYDERLFHLYLSFLTRYRDNY
;
A
#
# COMPACT_ATOMS: atom_id res chain seq x y z
N MET A 1 -0.06 17.57 19.11
CA MET A 1 1.00 18.37 18.43
C MET A 1 2.11 17.51 17.82
N GLU A 2 2.18 16.20 18.06
CA GLU A 2 3.23 15.30 17.51
C GLU A 2 3.05 14.88 16.03
N GLY A 3 1.90 15.13 15.42
CA GLY A 3 1.62 14.72 14.03
C GLY A 3 2.13 15.66 12.94
N ILE A 4 2.31 16.96 13.25
CA ILE A 4 2.71 17.99 12.27
C ILE A 4 4.23 18.00 12.07
N LEU A 5 5.00 17.62 13.11
CA LEU A 5 6.47 17.51 13.09
C LEU A 5 6.96 16.45 12.07
N LYS A 6 6.24 15.34 11.90
CA LYS A 6 6.60 14.26 10.93
C LYS A 6 6.48 14.69 9.46
N LYS A 7 5.70 15.72 9.13
CA LYS A 7 5.48 16.19 7.74
C LYS A 7 6.78 16.68 7.10
N ALA A 8 7.59 17.41 7.85
CA ALA A 8 8.83 17.99 7.35
C ALA A 8 9.92 16.92 7.19
N GLU A 9 9.97 15.94 8.09
CA GLU A 9 11.11 15.02 8.18
C GLU A 9 11.21 14.04 7.02
N ILE A 10 10.10 13.38 6.61
CA ILE A 10 10.13 12.41 5.51
C ILE A 10 10.43 13.11 4.17
N VAL A 11 9.76 14.24 3.89
CA VAL A 11 9.97 15.00 2.66
C VAL A 11 11.36 15.62 2.62
N LYS A 12 11.86 16.13 3.76
CA LYS A 12 13.22 16.65 3.87
C LYS A 12 14.25 15.54 3.65
N LYS A 13 14.10 14.39 4.31
CA LYS A 13 14.95 13.21 4.12
C LYS A 13 14.97 12.80 2.65
N PHE A 14 13.81 12.63 2.03
CA PHE A 14 13.68 12.24 0.62
C PHE A 14 14.40 13.20 -0.33
N ARG A 15 14.31 14.52 -0.10
CA ARG A 15 14.94 15.53 -0.95
C ARG A 15 16.45 15.67 -0.76
N SER A 16 16.99 15.22 0.37
CA SER A 16 18.41 15.37 0.71
C SER A 16 19.22 14.08 0.66
N VAL A 17 18.58 12.92 0.77
CA VAL A 17 19.26 11.62 0.84
C VAL A 17 19.80 11.23 -0.54
N SER A 18 21.05 10.78 -0.58
CA SER A 18 21.67 10.23 -1.79
C SER A 18 21.26 8.76 -2.00
N ILE A 19 21.51 8.23 -3.20
CA ILE A 19 21.31 6.79 -3.46
C ILE A 19 22.25 5.98 -2.58
N GLU A 20 23.50 6.42 -2.44
CA GLU A 20 24.55 5.73 -1.67
C GLU A 20 24.20 5.65 -0.18
N ASP A 21 23.65 6.72 0.40
CA ASP A 21 23.24 6.73 1.79
C ASP A 21 22.03 5.82 2.02
N LEU A 22 21.06 5.84 1.09
CA LEU A 22 19.88 5.00 1.17
C LEU A 22 20.20 3.52 0.95
N GLU A 23 21.15 3.22 0.08
CA GLU A 23 21.68 1.87 -0.14
C GLU A 23 22.31 1.32 1.16
N LYS A 24 23.14 2.10 1.84
CA LYS A 24 23.69 1.73 3.16
C LYS A 24 22.59 1.50 4.19
N GLU A 25 21.60 2.39 4.28
CA GLU A 25 20.47 2.21 5.18
C GLU A 25 19.71 0.89 4.90
N ILE A 26 19.53 0.53 3.62
CA ILE A 26 18.88 -0.73 3.22
C ILE A 26 19.71 -1.93 3.65
N GLN A 27 21.03 -1.89 3.46
CA GLN A 27 21.94 -2.95 3.87
C GLN A 27 21.96 -3.15 5.40
N GLU A 28 21.93 -2.06 6.17
CA GLU A 28 21.99 -2.11 7.63
C GLU A 28 20.65 -2.48 8.29
N ARG A 29 19.54 -1.94 7.77
CA ARG A 29 18.23 -1.96 8.46
C ARG A 29 17.22 -2.88 7.78
N GLY A 30 17.50 -3.30 6.55
CA GLY A 30 16.64 -4.13 5.71
C GLY A 30 15.70 -3.31 4.80
N LYS A 31 15.48 -3.82 3.58
CA LYS A 31 14.73 -3.12 2.52
C LYS A 31 13.33 -2.67 2.92
N TYR A 32 12.56 -3.54 3.58
CA TYR A 32 11.17 -3.23 3.94
C TYR A 32 11.05 -2.18 5.04
N LYS A 33 11.98 -2.17 6.00
CA LYS A 33 12.00 -1.17 7.08
C LYS A 33 12.30 0.21 6.53
N VAL A 34 13.26 0.32 5.60
CA VAL A 34 13.54 1.58 4.92
C VAL A 34 12.36 1.99 4.04
N PHE A 35 11.81 1.08 3.24
CA PHE A 35 10.67 1.38 2.37
C PHE A 35 9.44 1.87 3.13
N SER A 36 9.14 1.28 4.30
CA SER A 36 7.98 1.69 5.11
C SER A 36 8.11 3.10 5.68
N GLU A 37 9.33 3.66 5.81
CA GLU A 37 9.53 5.06 6.16
C GLU A 37 9.03 6.02 5.09
N PHE A 38 9.10 5.62 3.83
CA PHE A 38 8.69 6.42 2.68
C PHE A 38 7.25 6.14 2.22
N ALA A 39 6.51 5.21 2.85
CA ALA A 39 5.17 4.80 2.42
C ALA A 39 4.20 5.98 2.18
N GLU A 40 4.28 7.03 2.99
CA GLU A 40 3.43 8.24 2.89
C GLU A 40 3.61 9.03 1.58
N ILE A 41 4.75 8.88 0.91
CA ILE A 41 5.04 9.53 -0.38
C ILE A 41 4.97 8.55 -1.56
N MET A 42 4.67 7.27 -1.30
CA MET A 42 4.56 6.23 -2.32
C MET A 42 3.12 6.07 -2.82
N ASP A 43 2.12 6.44 -2.01
CA ASP A 43 0.72 6.46 -2.43
C ASP A 43 0.39 7.76 -3.16
N LYS A 44 0.43 7.74 -4.49
CA LYS A 44 -0.05 8.87 -5.32
C LYS A 44 -1.54 9.10 -5.12
N ARG A 45 -2.03 10.33 -5.17
CA ARG A 45 -3.47 10.59 -5.03
C ARG A 45 -4.23 10.03 -6.23
N SER A 46 -5.37 9.41 -5.98
CA SER A 46 -6.24 8.92 -7.06
C SER A 46 -7.04 10.09 -7.65
N TYR A 47 -6.52 10.70 -8.71
CA TYR A 47 -7.30 11.55 -9.60
C TYR A 47 -7.76 10.71 -10.80
N PHE A 48 -8.99 10.90 -11.23
CA PHE A 48 -9.37 10.50 -12.58
C PHE A 48 -8.96 11.63 -13.51
N THR A 49 -8.27 11.30 -14.59
CA THR A 49 -7.98 12.24 -15.66
C THR A 49 -8.95 11.96 -16.79
N VAL A 50 -9.45 12.99 -17.46
CA VAL A 50 -10.25 12.83 -18.67
C VAL A 50 -9.34 13.11 -19.85
N ASP A 51 -9.24 12.19 -20.80
CA ASP A 51 -8.47 12.43 -22.02
C ASP A 51 -9.23 13.36 -22.99
N ILE A 52 -8.59 13.70 -24.10
CA ILE A 52 -9.13 14.63 -25.11
C ILE A 52 -10.42 14.09 -25.75
N GLU A 53 -10.62 12.77 -25.73
CA GLU A 53 -11.78 12.07 -26.29
C GLU A 53 -12.91 11.89 -25.26
N GLY A 54 -12.74 12.39 -24.03
CA GLY A 54 -13.71 12.23 -22.95
C GLY A 54 -13.59 10.89 -22.19
N GLY A 55 -12.56 10.10 -22.48
CA GLY A 55 -12.24 8.85 -21.80
C GLY A 55 -11.70 9.09 -20.39
N ILE A 56 -12.21 8.32 -19.42
CA ILE A 56 -11.73 8.41 -18.03
C ILE A 56 -10.46 7.57 -17.88
N CYS A 57 -9.30 8.23 -17.91
CA CYS A 57 -7.99 7.69 -17.59
C CYS A 57 -7.84 7.50 -16.06
N ARG A 58 -7.43 6.30 -15.63
CA ARG A 58 -7.37 5.89 -14.20
C ARG A 58 -5.94 5.89 -13.65
N LYS A 59 -5.82 5.90 -12.32
CA LYS A 59 -4.55 5.78 -11.60
C LYS A 59 -3.85 4.47 -11.94
N LYS A 60 -2.69 4.57 -12.60
CA LYS A 60 -1.76 3.45 -12.75
C LYS A 60 -1.16 3.10 -11.40
N VAL A 61 -0.94 1.81 -11.14
CA VAL A 61 -0.16 1.36 -9.99
C VAL A 61 1.20 2.05 -9.97
N ASN A 62 1.67 2.43 -8.76
CA ASN A 62 3.05 2.86 -8.61
C ASN A 62 3.94 1.61 -8.80
N PRO A 63 4.80 1.54 -9.84
CA PRO A 63 5.52 0.31 -10.17
C PRO A 63 6.36 -0.25 -9.00
N ILE A 64 6.79 0.62 -8.08
CA ILE A 64 7.47 0.20 -6.85
C ILE A 64 6.66 -0.84 -6.04
N LEU A 65 5.32 -0.80 -6.06
CA LEU A 65 4.49 -1.79 -5.36
C LEU A 65 4.55 -3.17 -6.02
N LEU A 66 4.87 -3.24 -7.30
CA LEU A 66 4.98 -4.50 -8.01
C LEU A 66 6.41 -5.04 -7.96
N GLU A 67 7.39 -4.17 -8.16
CA GLU A 67 8.79 -4.56 -8.35
C GLU A 67 9.54 -4.73 -7.02
N PHE A 68 9.29 -3.86 -6.03
CA PHE A 68 10.11 -3.78 -4.81
C PHE A 68 10.16 -5.07 -3.99
N PRO A 69 9.06 -5.85 -3.83
CA PRO A 69 9.12 -7.09 -3.07
C PRO A 69 10.10 -8.14 -3.63
N TYR A 70 10.32 -8.11 -4.95
CA TYR A 70 11.10 -9.11 -5.69
C TYR A 70 12.53 -8.66 -6.01
N GLU A 71 12.85 -7.38 -5.84
CA GLU A 71 14.21 -6.86 -6.05
C GLU A 71 15.06 -7.04 -4.79
N GLU A 72 16.32 -7.43 -4.99
CA GLU A 72 17.30 -7.69 -3.91
C GLU A 72 18.54 -6.79 -4.03
N ASP A 73 18.81 -6.21 -5.21
CA ASP A 73 19.90 -5.26 -5.39
C ASP A 73 19.61 -3.95 -4.62
N THR A 74 20.42 -3.68 -3.60
CA THR A 74 20.23 -2.56 -2.69
C THR A 74 20.31 -1.20 -3.36
N LYS A 75 21.13 -1.09 -4.41
CA LYS A 75 21.28 0.15 -5.18
C LYS A 75 20.05 0.40 -6.04
N LYS A 76 19.51 -0.64 -6.68
CA LYS A 76 18.25 -0.55 -7.42
C LYS A 76 17.09 -0.21 -6.50
N LEU A 77 16.99 -0.86 -5.34
CA LEU A 77 15.95 -0.57 -4.33
C LEU A 77 16.00 0.91 -3.89
N ALA A 78 17.19 1.44 -3.61
CA ALA A 78 17.38 2.86 -3.28
C ALA A 78 16.94 3.77 -4.43
N SER A 79 17.37 3.46 -5.65
CA SER A 79 16.98 4.20 -6.86
C SER A 79 15.46 4.20 -7.09
N MET A 80 14.80 3.06 -6.89
CA MET A 80 13.35 2.92 -7.01
C MET A 80 12.62 3.81 -6.02
N ILE A 81 13.05 3.82 -4.74
CA ILE A 81 12.45 4.70 -3.72
C ILE A 81 12.51 6.16 -4.19
N LEU A 82 13.68 6.64 -4.61
CA LEU A 82 13.85 8.04 -5.02
C LEU A 82 13.17 8.39 -6.36
N SER A 83 13.04 7.42 -7.27
CA SER A 83 12.43 7.64 -8.59
C SER A 83 10.91 7.62 -8.55
N TYR A 84 10.32 6.80 -7.68
CA TYR A 84 8.88 6.57 -7.64
C TYR A 84 8.15 7.36 -6.53
N GLY A 85 8.88 7.92 -5.56
CA GLY A 85 8.32 8.78 -4.53
C GLY A 85 7.76 10.10 -5.09
N ALA A 86 6.62 10.53 -4.57
CA ALA A 86 5.96 11.78 -4.93
C ALA A 86 5.73 12.64 -3.66
N PRO A 87 6.76 13.34 -3.15
CA PRO A 87 6.66 14.11 -1.91
C PRO A 87 5.60 15.21 -1.95
N GLU A 88 5.28 15.75 -3.12
CA GLU A 88 4.24 16.75 -3.36
C GLU A 88 2.83 16.18 -3.13
N GLU A 89 2.66 14.87 -3.31
CA GLU A 89 1.38 14.16 -3.17
C GLU A 89 1.22 13.43 -1.83
N ARG A 90 2.12 13.68 -0.87
CA ARG A 90 2.17 13.00 0.43
C ARG A 90 0.79 12.76 1.05
N GLN A 91 0.53 11.53 1.46
CA GLN A 91 -0.64 11.10 2.23
C GLN A 91 -0.21 10.71 3.65
N VAL A 92 -0.87 11.29 4.65
CA VAL A 92 -0.60 10.95 6.06
C VAL A 92 -1.17 9.58 6.35
N ILE A 93 -0.33 8.67 6.86
CA ILE A 93 -0.76 7.35 7.30
C ILE A 93 -1.01 7.39 8.81
N HIS A 94 -2.29 7.38 9.18
CA HIS A 94 -2.70 7.29 10.57
C HIS A 94 -2.67 5.85 11.07
N GLU A 95 -2.43 5.71 12.38
CA GLU A 95 -2.51 4.41 13.05
C GLU A 95 -3.88 3.78 12.87
N ILE A 96 -3.91 2.47 12.58
CA ILE A 96 -5.15 1.74 12.35
C ILE A 96 -5.60 1.12 13.68
N SER A 97 -6.73 1.59 14.21
CA SER A 97 -7.32 1.05 15.44
C SER A 97 -7.67 -0.44 15.32
N ARG A 98 -7.49 -1.21 16.41
CA ARG A 98 -7.97 -2.60 16.53
C ARG A 98 -9.51 -2.67 16.65
N LEU A 99 -10.08 -3.82 16.29
CA LEU A 99 -11.52 -4.12 16.34
C LEU A 99 -11.79 -5.50 17.00
N SER A 100 -11.15 -5.74 18.14
CA SER A 100 -11.14 -7.04 18.81
C SER A 100 -12.51 -7.58 19.21
N ASN A 101 -13.52 -6.71 19.35
CA ASN A 101 -14.89 -7.06 19.75
C ASN A 101 -15.77 -7.62 18.61
N ILE A 102 -15.29 -7.61 17.37
CA ILE A 102 -16.05 -8.12 16.22
C ILE A 102 -15.65 -9.56 15.93
N GLU A 103 -16.61 -10.44 15.71
CA GLU A 103 -16.35 -11.84 15.35
C GLU A 103 -15.80 -12.00 13.93
N ILE A 104 -15.01 -13.05 13.69
CA ILE A 104 -14.35 -13.32 12.39
C ILE A 104 -15.34 -13.37 11.22
N PRO A 105 -16.51 -14.06 11.29
CA PRO A 105 -17.48 -14.05 10.19
C PRO A 105 -17.95 -12.64 9.82
N LYS A 106 -18.22 -11.80 10.82
CA LYS A 106 -18.64 -10.41 10.60
C LYS A 106 -17.50 -9.54 10.07
N LEU A 107 -16.26 -9.78 10.48
CA LEU A 107 -15.08 -9.12 9.92
C LEU A 107 -14.95 -9.40 8.41
N LYS A 108 -15.13 -10.64 7.97
CA LYS A 108 -15.06 -11.04 6.55
C LYS A 108 -16.13 -10.32 5.71
N GLU A 109 -17.38 -10.36 6.16
CA GLU A 109 -18.52 -9.71 5.50
C GLU A 109 -18.30 -8.20 5.37
N LYS A 110 -17.92 -7.55 6.47
CA LYS A 110 -17.68 -6.11 6.49
C LYS A 110 -16.48 -5.72 5.62
N LEU A 111 -15.39 -6.48 5.68
CA LEU A 111 -14.23 -6.25 4.82
C LEU A 111 -14.62 -6.30 3.35
N MET A 112 -15.27 -7.39 2.90
CA MET A 112 -15.75 -7.52 1.52
C MET A 112 -16.65 -6.35 1.11
N THR A 113 -17.64 -6.02 1.94
CA THR A 113 -18.56 -4.89 1.69
C THR A 113 -17.80 -3.57 1.53
N THR A 114 -16.83 -3.30 2.39
CA THR A 114 -16.04 -2.05 2.32
C THR A 114 -15.08 -2.03 1.14
N LEU A 115 -14.56 -3.18 0.70
CA LEU A 115 -13.70 -3.30 -0.50
C LEU A 115 -14.52 -3.01 -1.77
N VAL A 116 -15.67 -3.65 -1.93
CA VAL A 116 -16.59 -3.44 -3.06
C VAL A 116 -17.06 -1.98 -3.12
N ASN A 117 -17.39 -1.39 -1.96
CA ASN A 117 -17.80 0.02 -1.87
C ASN A 117 -16.63 1.01 -1.93
N ARG A 118 -15.38 0.55 -2.06
CA ARG A 118 -14.15 1.37 -2.13
C ARG A 118 -13.95 2.27 -0.91
N ASN A 119 -14.44 1.83 0.25
CA ASN A 119 -14.39 2.60 1.48
C ASN A 119 -13.17 2.21 2.31
N PHE A 120 -12.01 2.73 1.91
CA PHE A 120 -10.72 2.38 2.49
C PHE A 120 -10.62 2.69 4.00
N ASP A 121 -11.24 3.78 4.47
CA ASP A 121 -11.14 4.17 5.88
C ASP A 121 -11.75 3.15 6.85
N PHE A 122 -12.79 2.45 6.41
CA PHE A 122 -13.35 1.32 7.16
C PHE A 122 -12.64 0.01 6.80
N ALA A 123 -12.34 -0.22 5.52
CA ALA A 123 -11.69 -1.45 5.05
C ALA A 123 -10.38 -1.71 5.81
N LYS A 124 -9.54 -0.69 6.00
CA LYS A 124 -8.25 -0.81 6.69
C LYS A 124 -8.35 -1.36 8.11
N ARG A 125 -9.43 -1.01 8.84
CA ARG A 125 -9.67 -1.47 10.22
C ARG A 125 -10.09 -2.94 10.25
N TYR A 126 -11.03 -3.33 9.38
CA TYR A 126 -11.49 -4.72 9.27
C TYR A 126 -10.38 -5.63 8.74
N ALA A 127 -9.62 -5.15 7.77
CA ALA A 127 -8.46 -5.82 7.19
C ALA A 127 -7.38 -6.10 8.23
N LYS A 128 -6.94 -5.07 8.98
CA LYS A 128 -5.94 -5.23 10.04
C LYS A 128 -6.37 -6.27 11.07
N GLU A 129 -7.60 -6.16 11.56
CA GLU A 129 -8.09 -7.07 12.59
C GLU A 129 -8.17 -8.51 12.08
N LEU A 130 -8.67 -8.71 10.85
CA LEU A 130 -8.77 -10.03 10.25
C LEU A 130 -7.38 -10.63 9.98
N PHE A 131 -6.45 -9.85 9.41
CA PHE A 131 -5.08 -10.29 9.14
C PHE A 131 -4.38 -10.77 10.42
N LEU A 132 -4.50 -10.00 11.52
CA LEU A 132 -3.83 -10.33 12.78
C LEU A 132 -4.47 -11.49 13.54
N ARG A 133 -5.73 -11.86 13.26
CA ARG A 133 -6.44 -12.94 13.96
C ARG A 133 -6.59 -14.22 13.14
N ASP A 134 -6.73 -14.08 11.83
CA ASP A 134 -6.94 -15.17 10.89
C ASP A 134 -6.46 -14.72 9.50
N GLU A 135 -5.14 -14.74 9.35
CA GLU A 135 -4.43 -14.36 8.13
C GLU A 135 -4.93 -15.13 6.90
N ARG A 136 -5.20 -16.44 7.06
CA ARG A 136 -5.71 -17.29 5.97
C ARG A 136 -7.04 -16.76 5.45
N SER A 137 -7.94 -16.37 6.36
CA SER A 137 -9.22 -15.77 6.00
C SER A 137 -9.07 -14.40 5.35
N PHE A 138 -8.12 -13.59 5.80
CA PHE A 138 -7.83 -12.30 5.19
C PHE A 138 -7.44 -12.47 3.71
N TRP A 139 -6.45 -13.33 3.43
CA TRP A 139 -6.01 -13.57 2.05
C TRP A 139 -7.12 -14.16 1.19
N LYS A 140 -7.95 -15.06 1.74
CA LYS A 140 -9.10 -15.60 1.02
C LYS A 140 -10.11 -14.51 0.62
N VAL A 141 -10.41 -13.56 1.51
CA VAL A 141 -11.32 -12.44 1.20
C VAL A 141 -10.75 -11.54 0.11
N LEU A 142 -9.46 -11.19 0.19
CA LEU A 142 -8.82 -10.37 -0.84
C LEU A 142 -8.75 -11.07 -2.19
N ASN A 143 -8.43 -12.36 -2.23
CA ASN A 143 -8.44 -13.14 -3.48
C ASN A 143 -9.83 -13.14 -4.11
N ILE A 144 -10.89 -13.44 -3.34
CA ILE A 144 -12.27 -13.37 -3.87
C ILE A 144 -12.59 -11.97 -4.39
N PHE A 145 -12.25 -10.92 -3.65
CA PHE A 145 -12.50 -9.54 -4.07
C PHE A 145 -11.80 -9.20 -5.40
N VAL A 146 -10.54 -9.61 -5.56
CA VAL A 146 -9.78 -9.37 -6.78
C VAL A 146 -10.32 -10.18 -7.96
N GLU A 147 -10.74 -11.43 -7.73
CA GLU A 147 -11.33 -12.30 -8.75
C GLU A 147 -12.73 -11.86 -9.22
N LEU A 148 -13.45 -11.07 -8.42
CA LEU A 148 -14.73 -10.45 -8.83
C LEU A 148 -14.54 -9.26 -9.80
N GLY A 149 -13.31 -8.75 -9.93
CA GLY A 149 -12.97 -7.67 -10.85
C GLY A 149 -12.70 -8.17 -12.27
N GLU A 150 -12.27 -7.27 -13.15
CA GLU A 150 -11.90 -7.60 -14.53
C GLU A 150 -10.68 -8.54 -14.62
N ALA A 151 -10.59 -9.29 -15.73
CA ALA A 151 -9.50 -10.23 -15.96
C ALA A 151 -8.12 -9.55 -16.12
N GLU A 152 -8.06 -8.39 -16.77
CA GLU A 152 -6.84 -7.59 -16.99
C GLU A 152 -6.62 -6.55 -15.88
N ASN A 153 -6.47 -7.02 -14.64
CA ASN A 153 -6.45 -6.13 -13.48
C ASN A 153 -5.13 -6.20 -12.70
N GLN A 154 -4.47 -5.03 -12.56
CA GLN A 154 -3.27 -4.84 -11.75
C GLN A 154 -3.46 -5.24 -10.27
N LYS A 155 -4.71 -5.31 -9.78
CA LYS A 155 -5.01 -5.81 -8.42
C LYS A 155 -4.45 -7.20 -8.14
N ARG A 156 -4.43 -8.11 -9.12
CA ARG A 156 -3.88 -9.46 -8.94
C ARG A 156 -2.39 -9.44 -8.65
N GLU A 157 -1.65 -8.64 -9.41
CA GLU A 157 -0.20 -8.49 -9.24
C GLU A 157 0.12 -7.77 -7.94
N VAL A 158 -0.63 -6.71 -7.61
CA VAL A 158 -0.48 -6.01 -6.32
C VAL A 158 -0.81 -6.92 -5.14
N LEU A 159 -1.83 -7.78 -5.24
CA LEU A 159 -2.15 -8.73 -4.16
C LEU A 159 -1.02 -9.74 -3.94
N LYS A 160 -0.42 -10.27 -5.01
CA LYS A 160 0.74 -11.16 -4.91
C LYS A 160 1.95 -10.47 -4.28
N ALA A 161 2.25 -9.26 -4.72
CA ALA A 161 3.32 -8.44 -4.16
C ALA A 161 3.08 -8.11 -2.68
N PHE A 162 1.84 -7.84 -2.31
CA PHE A 162 1.41 -7.61 -0.93
C PHE A 162 1.63 -8.86 -0.06
N GLU A 163 1.23 -10.04 -0.55
CA GLU A 163 1.42 -11.31 0.14
C GLU A 163 2.91 -11.64 0.35
N VAL A 164 3.75 -11.45 -0.67
CA VAL A 164 5.22 -11.61 -0.55
C VAL A 164 5.78 -10.69 0.52
N CYS A 165 5.40 -9.41 0.49
CA CYS A 165 5.85 -8.43 1.46
C CYS A 165 5.46 -8.83 2.90
N MET A 166 4.18 -9.14 3.14
CA MET A 166 3.66 -9.48 4.47
C MET A 166 4.21 -10.82 4.99
N ASN A 167 4.48 -11.79 4.12
CA ASN A 167 5.09 -13.06 4.52
C ASN A 167 6.49 -12.88 5.13
N ILE A 168 7.25 -11.88 4.62
CA ILE A 168 8.59 -11.55 5.10
C ILE A 168 8.53 -10.68 6.36
N VAL A 169 7.80 -9.57 6.32
CA VAL A 169 7.79 -8.60 7.44
C VAL A 169 6.86 -9.01 8.59
N LYS A 170 6.01 -10.01 8.38
CA LYS A 170 4.89 -10.44 9.22
C LYS A 170 3.79 -9.40 9.37
N TYR A 171 4.13 -8.17 9.74
CA TYR A 171 3.21 -7.05 9.73
C TYR A 171 3.98 -5.71 9.81
N ASP A 172 3.82 -4.86 8.80
CA ASP A 172 4.18 -3.44 8.87
C ASP A 172 2.94 -2.63 8.50
N GLU A 173 2.45 -1.79 9.41
CA GLU A 173 1.19 -1.07 9.22
C GLU A 173 1.21 -0.11 8.03
N ARG A 174 2.37 0.49 7.73
CA ARG A 174 2.49 1.48 6.65
C ARG A 174 2.50 0.79 5.30
N LEU A 175 3.22 -0.33 5.17
CA LEU A 175 3.19 -1.17 3.98
C LEU A 175 1.79 -1.78 3.80
N PHE A 176 1.19 -2.27 4.89
CA PHE A 176 -0.18 -2.80 4.88
C PHE A 176 -1.18 -1.76 4.38
N HIS A 177 -1.09 -0.52 4.87
CA HIS A 177 -1.90 0.59 4.41
C HIS A 177 -1.68 0.86 2.91
N LEU A 178 -0.43 0.91 2.46
CA LEU A 178 -0.06 1.24 1.10
C LEU A 178 -0.65 0.25 0.08
N TYR A 179 -0.44 -1.05 0.29
CA TYR A 179 -0.98 -2.10 -0.58
C TYR A 179 -2.51 -2.16 -0.54
N LEU A 180 -3.10 -2.12 0.66
CA LEU A 180 -4.55 -2.18 0.80
C LEU A 180 -5.26 -0.94 0.23
N SER A 181 -4.64 0.24 0.34
CA SER A 181 -5.12 1.50 -0.25
C SER A 181 -5.28 1.34 -1.75
N PHE A 182 -4.26 0.80 -2.44
CA PHE A 182 -4.36 0.52 -3.87
C PHE A 182 -5.50 -0.44 -4.18
N LEU A 183 -5.52 -1.62 -3.53
CA LEU A 183 -6.53 -2.66 -3.79
C LEU A 183 -7.96 -2.12 -3.60
N THR A 184 -8.18 -1.31 -2.57
CA THR A 184 -9.52 -0.78 -2.24
C THR A 184 -9.94 0.36 -3.17
N ARG A 185 -9.00 1.23 -3.58
CA ARG A 185 -9.30 2.46 -4.34
C ARG A 185 -9.30 2.25 -5.86
N TYR A 186 -8.66 1.19 -6.35
CA TYR A 186 -8.61 0.88 -7.78
C TYR A 186 -10.00 0.54 -8.35
N ARG A 187 -10.31 1.08 -9.54
CA ARG A 187 -11.61 0.88 -10.22
C ARG A 187 -11.45 -0.08 -11.39
N ASP A 188 -12.28 -1.11 -11.38
CA ASP A 188 -12.51 -2.02 -12.51
C ASP A 188 -13.48 -1.32 -13.50
N ASN A 189 -13.42 -1.60 -14.81
CA ASN A 189 -14.49 -1.18 -15.72
C ASN A 189 -15.71 -2.08 -15.45
N TYR A 190 -16.85 -1.43 -15.21
CA TYR A 190 -18.18 -2.03 -15.21
C TYR A 190 -19.03 -1.20 -16.15
#